data_AF-S4P053-F1
#
_entry.id   AF-S4P053-F1
#
_cell.length_a   1.000
_cell.length_b   1.000
_cell.length_c   1.000
_cell.angle_alpha   90.00
_cell.angle_beta   90.00
_cell.angle_gamma   90.00
#
_symmetry.space_group_name_H-M   'P 1'
#
loop_
_entity.id
_entity.type
_entity.pdbx_description
1 polymer ?
#
loop_
_entity_poly.entity_id
_entity_poly.type
_entity_poly.pdbx_seq_one_letter_code
_entity_poly.pdbx_strand_id
1 'polypeptide(L)'
;MVSPTGQFITPSSCPAEELIPFIAKNLDEATLLLTEYSINKHVEKALHNEVKERFGLLELQKDDSITPGLMILCCQRLLTRIDKVGMKLHGNILYVTHYYSVLSEGVLCIPWNFK
;
A
#
# COMPACT_ATOMS: atom_id res chain seq x y z
N MET A 1 14.82 8.80 -11.79
CA MET A 1 14.27 8.95 -10.42
C MET A 1 14.39 7.63 -9.67
N VAL A 2 14.46 7.67 -8.34
CA VAL A 2 14.28 6.47 -7.49
C VAL A 2 12.80 6.42 -7.11
N SER A 3 12.17 5.27 -7.29
CA SER A 3 10.77 5.06 -6.90
C SER A 3 10.65 4.80 -5.39
N PRO A 4 9.46 4.94 -4.78
CA PRO A 4 9.23 4.60 -3.37
C PRO A 4 9.52 3.13 -3.02
N THR A 5 9.63 2.24 -4.00
CA THR A 5 9.98 0.83 -3.83
C THR A 5 11.47 0.55 -4.06
N GLY A 6 12.27 1.59 -4.27
CA GLY A 6 13.72 1.52 -4.49
C GLY A 6 14.14 1.14 -5.92
N GLN A 7 13.22 1.10 -6.87
CA GLN A 7 13.55 0.88 -8.29
C GLN A 7 14.06 2.16 -8.95
N PHE A 8 15.07 2.05 -9.81
CA PHE A 8 15.49 3.15 -10.68
C PHE A 8 14.59 3.23 -11.92
N ILE A 9 14.02 4.42 -12.15
CA ILE A 9 13.21 4.73 -13.33
C ILE A 9 13.95 5.77 -14.14
N THR A 10 14.32 5.42 -15.37
CA THR A 10 15.05 6.28 -16.30
C THR A 10 14.45 6.18 -17.70
N PRO A 11 14.44 7.25 -18.51
CA PRO A 11 14.08 7.16 -19.92
C PRO A 11 14.99 6.20 -20.68
N SER A 12 14.47 5.52 -21.70
CA SER A 12 15.26 4.64 -22.57
C SER A 12 16.37 5.37 -23.33
N SER A 13 16.26 6.68 -23.48
CA SER A 13 17.25 7.55 -24.13
C SER A 13 18.34 8.10 -23.21
N CYS A 14 18.36 7.73 -21.93
CA CYS A 14 19.34 8.26 -20.96
C CYS A 14 20.76 7.77 -21.30
N PRO A 15 21.73 8.68 -21.54
CA PRO A 15 23.11 8.31 -21.81
C PRO A 15 23.77 7.58 -20.62
N ALA A 16 24.64 6.62 -20.91
CA ALA A 16 25.35 5.86 -19.87
C ALA A 16 26.18 6.77 -18.94
N GLU A 17 26.74 7.86 -19.48
CA GLU A 17 27.55 8.85 -18.76
C GLU A 17 26.77 9.58 -17.66
N GLU A 18 25.45 9.73 -17.83
CA GLU A 18 24.55 10.31 -16.82
C GLU A 18 23.96 9.23 -15.91
N LEU A 19 23.68 8.05 -16.47
CA LEU A 19 23.05 6.95 -15.75
C LEU A 19 23.96 6.34 -14.67
N ILE A 20 25.24 6.13 -14.97
CA ILE A 20 26.19 5.50 -14.04
C ILE A 20 26.35 6.36 -12.76
N PRO A 21 26.63 7.68 -12.84
CA PRO A 21 26.69 8.53 -11.64
C PRO A 21 25.36 8.60 -10.90
N PHE A 22 24.24 8.62 -11.61
CA PHE A 22 22.91 8.60 -10.98
C PHE A 22 22.70 7.33 -10.14
N ILE A 23 23.00 6.15 -10.69
CA ILE A 23 22.88 4.89 -9.95
C ILE A 23 23.82 4.90 -8.73
N ALA A 24 25.10 5.23 -8.94
CA ALA A 24 26.10 5.24 -7.86
C ALA A 24 25.70 6.18 -6.72
N LYS A 25 25.18 7.38 -7.04
CA LYS A 25 24.73 8.36 -6.05
C LYS A 25 23.56 7.88 -5.19
N ASN A 26 22.65 7.09 -5.77
CA ASN A 26 21.38 6.73 -5.13
C ASN A 26 21.31 5.24 -4.70
N LEU A 27 22.42 4.51 -4.82
CA LEU A 27 22.46 3.06 -4.59
C LEU A 27 22.06 2.67 -3.17
N ASP A 28 22.58 3.40 -2.17
CA ASP A 28 22.31 3.12 -0.76
C ASP A 28 20.83 3.36 -0.42
N GLU A 29 20.28 4.48 -0.87
CA GLU A 29 18.85 4.82 -0.67
C GLU A 29 17.96 3.78 -1.36
N ALA A 30 18.25 3.43 -2.61
CA ALA A 30 17.50 2.43 -3.35
C ALA A 30 17.53 1.06 -2.67
N THR A 31 18.69 0.66 -2.13
CA THR A 31 18.86 -0.61 -1.42
C THR A 31 18.07 -0.64 -0.11
N LEU A 32 18.09 0.47 0.64
CA LEU A 32 17.29 0.63 1.86
C LEU A 32 15.79 0.47 1.55
N LEU A 33 15.29 1.22 0.55
CA LEU A 33 13.89 1.18 0.15
C LEU A 33 13.46 -0.20 -0.36
N LEU A 34 14.31 -0.90 -1.12
CA LEU A 34 14.04 -2.26 -1.58
C LEU A 34 13.90 -3.25 -0.41
N THR A 35 14.78 -3.12 0.58
CA THR A 35 14.77 -3.98 1.77
C THR A 35 13.52 -3.71 2.62
N GLU A 36 13.22 -2.44 2.87
CA GLU A 36 12.02 -2.03 3.61
C GLU A 36 10.74 -2.49 2.91
N TYR A 37 10.66 -2.32 1.58
CA TYR A 37 9.54 -2.79 0.78
C TYR A 37 9.36 -4.30 0.88
N SER A 38 10.45 -5.08 0.81
CA SER A 38 10.40 -6.53 0.93
C SER A 38 9.88 -6.99 2.29
N ILE A 39 10.34 -6.37 3.38
CA ILE A 39 9.88 -6.67 4.74
C ILE A 39 8.39 -6.31 4.86
N ASN A 40 8.02 -5.10 4.46
CA ASN A 40 6.66 -4.60 4.58
C ASN A 40 5.66 -5.43 3.78
N LYS A 41 6.05 -6.01 2.63
CA LYS A 41 5.16 -6.87 1.83
C LYS A 41 4.69 -8.11 2.61
N HIS A 42 5.54 -8.69 3.44
CA HIS A 42 5.16 -9.83 4.28
C HIS A 42 4.23 -9.43 5.42
N VAL A 43 4.54 -8.31 6.08
CA VAL A 43 3.72 -7.76 7.17
C VAL A 43 2.34 -7.33 6.66
N GLU A 44 2.31 -6.64 5.52
CA GLU A 44 1.08 -6.24 4.83
C GLU A 44 0.20 -7.44 4.54
N LYS A 45 0.75 -8.52 3.97
CA LYS A 45 -0.03 -9.72 3.64
C LYS A 45 -0.65 -10.37 4.88
N ALA A 46 0.08 -10.43 5.98
CA ALA A 46 -0.43 -10.99 7.24
C ALA A 46 -1.58 -10.13 7.79
N LEU A 47 -1.40 -8.81 7.88
CA LEU A 47 -2.43 -7.88 8.37
C LEU A 47 -3.64 -7.79 7.44
N HIS A 48 -3.42 -7.85 6.13
CA HIS A 48 -4.48 -7.86 5.12
C HIS A 48 -5.42 -9.06 5.33
N ASN A 49 -4.84 -10.26 5.47
CA ASN A 49 -5.62 -11.47 5.73
C ASN A 49 -6.36 -11.38 7.06
N GLU A 50 -5.71 -10.90 8.12
CA GLU A 50 -6.32 -10.73 9.44
C GLU A 50 -7.51 -9.76 9.41
N VAL A 51 -7.36 -8.61 8.75
CA VAL A 51 -8.46 -7.64 8.58
C VAL A 51 -9.58 -8.29 7.78
N LYS A 52 -9.27 -8.92 6.65
CA LYS A 52 -10.30 -9.57 5.81
C LYS A 52 -11.12 -10.58 6.61
N GLU A 53 -10.46 -11.42 7.41
CA GLU A 53 -11.11 -12.44 8.23
C GLU A 53 -11.93 -11.83 9.38
N ARG A 54 -11.30 -10.99 10.22
CA ARG A 54 -11.97 -10.46 11.42
C ARG A 54 -13.15 -9.54 11.11
N PHE A 55 -13.10 -8.84 9.98
CA PHE A 55 -14.19 -7.99 9.52
C PHE A 55 -15.22 -8.75 8.67
N GLY A 56 -14.94 -9.99 8.26
CA GLY A 56 -15.81 -10.73 7.34
C GLY A 56 -15.97 -10.02 5.99
N LEU A 57 -14.90 -9.42 5.47
CA LEU A 57 -14.93 -8.73 4.17
C LEU A 57 -14.99 -9.76 3.04
N LEU A 58 -15.80 -9.48 2.02
CA LEU A 58 -15.78 -10.26 0.78
C LEU A 58 -14.41 -10.12 0.12
N GLU A 59 -13.91 -8.89 0.06
CA GLU A 59 -12.62 -8.57 -0.50
C GLU A 59 -12.03 -7.31 0.13
N LEU A 60 -10.72 -7.29 0.25
CA LEU A 60 -9.93 -6.13 0.67
C LEU A 60 -8.92 -5.87 -0.45
N GLN A 61 -9.01 -4.72 -1.10
CA GLN A 61 -8.11 -4.31 -2.16
C GLN A 61 -7.43 -3.00 -1.79
N LYS A 62 -6.39 -2.63 -2.52
CA LYS A 62 -5.74 -1.32 -2.42
C LYS A 62 -5.44 -0.75 -3.81
N ASP A 63 -5.49 0.56 -3.92
CA ASP A 63 -5.03 1.28 -5.11
C ASP A 63 -3.51 1.13 -5.28
N ASP A 64 -3.01 1.19 -6.52
CA ASP A 64 -1.58 1.03 -6.83
C ASP A 64 -0.70 2.12 -6.20
N SER A 65 -1.28 3.28 -5.89
CA SER A 65 -0.60 4.35 -5.15
C SER A 65 -0.37 4.02 -3.67
N ILE A 66 -1.03 2.98 -3.13
CA ILE A 66 -0.92 2.58 -1.73
C ILE A 66 0.26 1.64 -1.53
N THR A 67 1.36 2.18 -1.02
CA THR A 67 2.53 1.41 -0.64
C THR A 67 2.21 0.42 0.49
N PRO A 68 2.98 -0.67 0.64
CA PRO A 68 2.81 -1.61 1.74
C PRO A 68 2.79 -0.95 3.13
N GLY A 69 3.63 0.06 3.35
CA GLY A 69 3.65 0.80 4.62
C GLY A 69 2.33 1.53 4.93
N LEU A 70 1.73 2.17 3.92
CA LEU A 70 0.43 2.83 4.08
C LEU A 70 -0.69 1.80 4.31
N MET A 71 -0.64 0.67 3.63
CA MET A 71 -1.61 -0.41 3.82
C MET A 71 -1.51 -1.02 5.21
N ILE A 72 -0.29 -1.27 5.72
CA ILE A 72 -0.04 -1.73 7.09
C ILE A 72 -0.70 -0.79 8.10
N LEU A 73 -0.47 0.52 7.96
CA LEU A 73 -1.04 1.52 8.86
C LEU A 73 -2.57 1.54 8.78
N CYS A 74 -3.15 1.44 7.58
CA CYS A 74 -4.59 1.33 7.37
C CYS A 74 -5.16 0.10 8.10
N CYS A 75 -4.56 -1.08 7.87
CA CYS A 75 -4.98 -2.34 8.50
C CYS A 75 -4.90 -2.28 10.04
N GLN A 76 -3.79 -1.77 10.59
CA GLN A 76 -3.65 -1.59 12.04
C GLN A 76 -4.74 -0.69 12.61
N ARG A 77 -5.08 0.41 11.90
CA ARG A 77 -6.15 1.32 12.33
C ARG A 77 -7.53 0.69 12.22
N LEU A 78 -7.78 -0.15 11.22
CA LEU A 78 -9.01 -0.93 11.13
C LEU A 78 -9.12 -1.86 12.34
N LEU A 79 -8.10 -2.70 12.58
CA LEU A 79 -8.09 -3.64 13.70
C LEU A 79 -8.30 -2.97 15.07
N THR A 80 -7.69 -1.80 15.29
CA THR A 80 -7.86 -1.02 16.53
C THR A 80 -9.29 -0.52 16.74
N ARG A 81 -10.10 -0.46 15.67
CA ARG A 81 -11.45 0.11 15.67
C ARG A 81 -12.53 -0.93 15.36
N ILE A 82 -12.20 -2.21 15.41
CA ILE A 82 -13.10 -3.31 15.05
C ILE A 82 -14.45 -3.23 15.77
N ASP A 83 -14.48 -2.85 17.04
CA ASP A 83 -15.73 -2.75 17.81
C ASP A 83 -16.69 -1.68 17.28
N LYS A 84 -16.17 -0.66 16.59
CA LYS A 84 -16.95 0.49 16.09
C LYS A 84 -17.42 0.31 14.65
N VAL A 85 -16.59 -0.33 13.82
CA VAL A 85 -16.79 -0.42 12.37
C VAL A 85 -16.93 -1.85 11.85
N GLY A 86 -16.58 -2.86 12.63
CA GLY A 86 -16.57 -4.27 12.22
C GLY A 86 -17.92 -4.73 11.66
N MET A 87 -18.99 -4.60 12.45
CA MET A 87 -20.34 -4.98 12.02
C MET A 87 -20.85 -4.20 10.81
N LYS A 88 -20.37 -2.96 10.60
CA LYS A 88 -20.80 -2.11 9.48
C LYS A 88 -20.12 -2.49 8.17
N LEU A 89 -18.92 -3.08 8.25
CA LEU A 89 -18.12 -3.47 7.10
C LEU A 89 -18.29 -4.95 6.73
N HIS A 90 -18.88 -5.75 7.60
CA HIS A 90 -19.14 -7.16 7.33
C HIS A 90 -19.88 -7.38 6.00
N GLY A 91 -19.37 -8.28 5.17
CA GLY A 91 -19.93 -8.60 3.86
C GLY A 91 -19.72 -7.55 2.77
N ASN A 92 -18.86 -6.54 2.99
CA ASN A 92 -18.55 -5.52 1.98
C ASN A 92 -17.23 -5.83 1.25
N ILE A 93 -17.06 -5.17 0.10
CA ILE A 93 -15.78 -5.05 -0.59
C ILE A 93 -15.16 -3.70 -0.19
N LEU A 94 -13.99 -3.75 0.43
CA LEU A 94 -13.28 -2.55 0.89
C LEU A 94 -12.09 -2.26 -0.02
N TYR A 95 -12.01 -1.04 -0.53
CA TYR A 95 -10.93 -0.57 -1.37
C TYR A 95 -10.16 0.57 -0.69
N VAL A 96 -8.88 0.34 -0.39
CA VAL A 96 -8.03 1.33 0.25
C VAL A 96 -7.47 2.27 -0.81
N THR A 97 -7.76 3.56 -0.68
CA THR A 97 -7.41 4.62 -1.64
C THR A 97 -6.85 5.85 -0.91
N HIS A 98 -6.92 7.03 -1.54
CA HIS A 98 -6.62 8.34 -0.93
C HIS A 98 -7.87 9.19 -0.67
N TYR A 99 -9.06 8.67 -0.94
CA TYR A 99 -10.31 9.42 -0.84
C TYR A 99 -11.45 8.52 -0.37
N TYR A 100 -12.58 9.14 -0.01
CA TYR A 100 -13.82 8.41 0.26
C TYR A 100 -14.66 8.37 -1.01
N SER A 101 -15.16 7.19 -1.35
CA SER A 101 -16.12 7.02 -2.45
C SER A 101 -16.91 5.73 -2.25
N VAL A 102 -18.04 5.61 -2.93
CA VAL A 102 -18.77 4.36 -3.09
C VAL A 102 -18.97 4.17 -4.58
N LEU A 103 -18.44 3.08 -5.13
CA LEU A 103 -18.60 2.75 -6.55
C LEU A 103 -20.00 2.19 -6.82
N SER A 104 -20.44 2.22 -8.08
CA SER A 104 -21.77 1.73 -8.50
C SER A 104 -22.08 0.31 -8.04
N GLU A 105 -21.04 -0.52 -7.94
CA GLU A 105 -21.15 -1.93 -7.52
C GLU A 105 -21.15 -2.13 -5.99
N GLY A 106 -21.24 -1.05 -5.21
CA GLY A 106 -21.26 -1.11 -3.74
C GLY A 106 -19.88 -1.29 -3.10
N VAL A 107 -18.79 -1.11 -3.86
CA VAL A 107 -17.42 -1.11 -3.34
C VAL A 107 -17.19 0.16 -2.53
N LEU A 108 -16.76 0.00 -1.27
CA LEU A 108 -16.46 1.11 -0.39
C LEU A 108 -14.99 1.52 -0.52
N CYS A 109 -14.73 2.71 -1.02
CA CYS A 109 -13.40 3.30 -1.04
C CYS A 109 -13.15 4.11 0.25
N ILE A 110 -12.09 3.79 0.98
CA ILE A 110 -11.66 4.58 2.15
C ILE A 110 -10.21 5.03 1.97
N PRO A 111 -9.84 6.22 2.46
CA PRO A 111 -8.45 6.62 2.46
C PRO A 111 -7.66 5.80 3.48
N TRP A 112 -6.42 5.43 3.19
CA TRP A 112 -5.55 4.70 4.15
C TRP A 112 -5.43 5.40 5.52
N ASN A 113 -5.57 6.74 5.54
CA ASN A 113 -5.54 7.58 6.73
C ASN A 113 -6.94 7.96 7.28
N PHE A 114 -7.98 7.21 6.96
CA PHE A 114 -9.37 7.45 7.40
C PHE A 114 -9.49 7.85 8.89
N LYS A 115 -10.33 8.84 9.21
CA LYS A 115 -10.44 9.37 10.58
C LYS A 115 -11.47 8.68 11.43
#